data_AF-A0A5J6Q0Z4-F1
#
_entry.id   AF-A0A5J6Q0Z4-F1
#
_cell.length_a   1.000
_cell.length_b   1.000
_cell.length_c   1.000
_cell.angle_alpha   90.00
_cell.angle_beta   90.00
_cell.angle_gamma   90.00
#
_symmetry.space_group_name_H-M   'P 1'
#
loop_
_entity.id
_entity.type
_entity.pdbx_description
1 polymer ?
#
loop_
_entity_poly.entity_id
_entity_poly.type
_entity_poly.pdbx_seq_one_letter_code
_entity_poly.pdbx_strand_id
1 'polypeptide(L)'
;MARTFWHPLLTIGACLLMLLAAPGAGRALSAADLPASLPQERVLDSSGVLSRAVTSELERTLGELSDGARVDARLVTVPRLDYGLSPKGLANDLIDRWQPDEPGPGGLGQPGLLLLLIDSQNKSAAVAVSDDLAGQLPASLLRSTARDTMAPALRDGARYRQASVEAIERLGAVLGGGEDPGPPEVVEQTLVKTNVPTREETQESNAFTWVVVLLVVGTIVPMATWWVFSR
;
A
#
# COMPACT_ATOMS: atom_id res chain seq x y z
N MET A 1 11.85 -22.90 -58.37
CA MET A 1 10.85 -21.88 -58.00
C MET A 1 10.33 -22.19 -56.60
N ALA A 2 11.11 -21.94 -55.54
CA ALA A 2 10.74 -22.33 -54.17
C ALA A 2 11.58 -21.58 -53.12
N ARG A 3 11.31 -20.30 -52.84
CA ARG A 3 12.01 -19.55 -51.75
C ARG A 3 11.19 -18.40 -51.16
N THR A 4 9.96 -18.62 -50.68
CA THR A 4 9.20 -17.54 -49.99
C THR A 4 8.23 -18.00 -48.89
N PHE A 5 8.40 -19.20 -48.31
CA PHE A 5 7.53 -19.68 -47.22
C PHE A 5 8.17 -19.73 -45.82
N TRP A 6 9.45 -19.35 -45.66
CA TRP A 6 10.12 -19.39 -44.35
C TRP A 6 10.00 -18.12 -43.50
N HIS A 7 9.60 -16.99 -44.08
CA HIS A 7 9.47 -15.74 -43.34
C HIS A 7 8.28 -15.69 -42.34
N PRO A 8 7.08 -16.24 -42.61
CA PRO A 8 5.97 -16.13 -41.65
C PRO A 8 6.12 -17.06 -40.43
N LEU A 9 6.87 -18.16 -40.54
CA LEU A 9 7.13 -19.08 -39.42
C LEU A 9 8.14 -18.49 -38.41
N LEU A 10 9.11 -17.72 -38.90
CA LEU A 10 10.13 -17.07 -38.09
C LEU A 10 9.57 -15.89 -37.28
N THR A 11 8.60 -15.14 -37.83
CA THR A 11 7.98 -14.00 -37.14
C THR A 11 6.97 -14.42 -36.07
N ILE A 12 6.23 -15.53 -36.28
CA ILE A 12 5.32 -16.08 -35.26
C ILE A 12 6.10 -16.64 -34.06
N GLY A 13 7.24 -17.31 -34.31
CA GLY A 13 8.12 -17.80 -33.24
C GLY A 13 8.72 -16.66 -32.39
N ALA A 14 9.09 -15.55 -33.02
CA ALA A 14 9.62 -14.37 -32.31
C ALA A 14 8.56 -13.67 -31.44
N CYS A 15 7.30 -13.61 -31.88
CA CYS A 15 6.20 -13.08 -31.06
C CYS A 15 5.85 -14.00 -29.87
N LEU A 16 5.93 -15.32 -30.05
CA LEU A 16 5.69 -16.28 -28.97
C LEU A 16 6.80 -16.24 -27.90
N LEU A 17 8.06 -16.00 -28.31
CA LEU A 17 9.18 -15.85 -27.39
C LEU A 17 9.10 -14.55 -26.57
N MET A 18 8.59 -13.45 -27.15
CA MET A 18 8.31 -12.21 -26.41
C MET A 18 7.15 -12.37 -25.41
N LEU A 19 6.18 -13.24 -25.68
CA LEU A 19 5.09 -13.53 -24.73
C LEU A 19 5.57 -14.37 -23.53
N LEU A 20 6.61 -15.19 -23.70
CA LEU A 20 7.26 -15.96 -22.62
C LEU A 20 8.23 -15.11 -21.78
N ALA A 21 8.66 -13.95 -22.28
CA ALA A 21 9.50 -13.00 -21.57
C ALA A 21 8.67 -11.97 -20.77
N ALA A 22 7.47 -12.34 -20.33
CA ALA A 22 6.73 -11.56 -19.35
C ALA A 22 7.58 -11.44 -18.07
N PRO A 23 7.85 -10.22 -17.56
CA PRO A 23 8.58 -10.07 -16.30
C PRO A 23 7.81 -10.81 -15.20
N GLY A 24 8.55 -11.63 -14.47
CA GLY A 24 8.11 -12.66 -13.53
C GLY A 24 6.72 -12.49 -12.95
N ALA A 25 5.92 -13.56 -13.06
CA ALA A 25 4.89 -13.84 -12.07
C ALA A 25 5.55 -13.70 -10.69
N GLY A 26 5.19 -12.64 -9.95
CA GLY A 26 5.83 -12.28 -8.69
C GLY A 26 5.85 -13.50 -7.78
N ARG A 27 7.05 -13.98 -7.46
CA ARG A 27 7.24 -15.04 -6.48
C ARG A 27 6.60 -14.56 -5.19
N ALA A 28 5.71 -15.38 -4.66
CA ALA A 28 5.20 -15.14 -3.33
C ALA A 28 6.35 -15.38 -2.34
N LEU A 29 6.42 -14.53 -1.32
CA LEU A 29 7.61 -14.32 -0.51
C LEU A 29 7.33 -14.82 0.92
N SER A 30 8.28 -15.58 1.44
CA SER A 30 8.29 -16.13 2.81
C SER A 30 9.53 -15.66 3.57
N ALA A 31 9.62 -15.97 4.86
CA ALA A 31 10.82 -15.68 5.65
C ALA A 31 12.09 -16.32 5.04
N ALA A 32 11.97 -17.40 4.25
CA ALA A 32 13.11 -18.06 3.61
C ALA A 32 13.70 -17.29 2.42
N ASP A 33 12.93 -16.38 1.82
CA ASP A 33 13.38 -15.54 0.71
C ASP A 33 14.06 -14.24 1.20
N LEU A 34 14.06 -14.00 2.51
CA LEU A 34 14.70 -12.86 3.18
C LEU A 34 16.04 -13.27 3.81
N PRO A 35 16.93 -12.31 4.16
CA PRO A 35 18.25 -12.61 4.71
C PRO A 35 18.21 -13.57 5.90
N ALA A 36 19.14 -14.53 5.91
CA ALA A 36 19.18 -15.58 6.93
C ALA A 36 19.53 -15.06 8.33
N SER A 37 20.29 -13.97 8.40
CA SER A 37 20.65 -13.25 9.62
C SER A 37 20.18 -11.80 9.53
N LEU A 38 20.07 -11.13 10.68
CA LEU A 38 19.69 -9.72 10.74
C LEU A 38 20.65 -8.88 9.88
N PRO A 39 20.15 -8.14 8.87
CA PRO A 39 20.99 -7.27 8.04
C PRO A 39 21.62 -6.13 8.86
N GLN A 40 22.66 -5.49 8.33
CA GLN A 40 23.18 -4.25 8.92
C GLN A 40 22.26 -3.05 8.64
N GLU A 41 21.63 -3.05 7.46
CA GLU A 41 20.66 -2.04 7.02
C GLU A 41 19.38 -2.15 7.84
N ARG A 42 18.82 -1.02 8.28
CA ARG A 42 17.55 -1.00 9.03
C ARG A 42 16.34 -1.07 8.11
N VAL A 43 16.51 -0.75 6.82
CA VAL A 43 15.45 -0.75 5.81
C VAL A 43 15.75 -1.80 4.75
N LEU A 44 14.92 -2.84 4.70
CA LEU A 44 14.96 -3.86 3.65
C LEU A 44 13.80 -3.65 2.67
N ASP A 45 14.05 -2.94 1.57
CA ASP A 45 13.03 -2.63 0.55
C ASP A 45 12.92 -3.71 -0.54
N SER A 46 12.44 -4.91 -0.19
CA SER A 46 12.29 -5.99 -1.19
C SER A 46 11.18 -5.74 -2.21
N SER A 47 10.27 -4.78 -1.95
CA SER A 47 9.23 -4.40 -2.90
C SER A 47 9.63 -3.29 -3.88
N GLY A 48 10.76 -2.61 -3.63
CA GLY A 48 11.24 -1.50 -4.47
C GLY A 48 10.30 -0.30 -4.49
N VAL A 49 9.56 -0.08 -3.40
CA VAL A 49 8.55 0.99 -3.31
C VAL A 49 9.07 2.26 -2.67
N LEU A 50 10.27 2.22 -2.09
CA LEU A 50 10.91 3.35 -1.45
C LEU A 50 11.94 3.97 -2.41
N SER A 51 11.91 5.30 -2.54
CA SER A 51 12.98 6.00 -3.25
C SER A 51 14.24 6.02 -2.39
N ARG A 52 15.42 6.17 -3.00
CA ARG A 52 16.69 6.26 -2.26
C ARG A 52 16.69 7.35 -1.18
N ALA A 53 16.06 8.50 -1.45
CA ALA A 53 15.96 9.58 -0.48
C ALA A 53 15.10 9.16 0.72
N VAL A 54 13.99 8.47 0.47
CA VAL A 54 13.11 7.94 1.53
C VAL A 54 13.80 6.84 2.33
N THR A 55 14.52 5.92 1.67
CA THR A 55 15.31 4.88 2.36
C THR A 55 16.34 5.52 3.28
N SER A 56 17.10 6.52 2.80
CA SER A 56 18.09 7.23 3.63
C SER A 56 17.47 7.97 4.82
N GLU A 57 16.28 8.55 4.64
CA GLU A 57 15.53 9.21 5.71
C GLU A 57 15.11 8.19 6.77
N LEU A 58 14.51 7.07 6.34
CA LEU A 58 14.02 6.01 7.23
C LEU A 58 15.16 5.30 7.97
N GLU A 59 16.29 5.05 7.32
CA GLU A 59 17.51 4.52 7.96
C GLU A 59 17.97 5.40 9.12
N ARG A 60 18.00 6.73 8.90
CA ARG A 60 18.36 7.69 9.94
C ARG A 60 17.33 7.70 11.08
N THR A 61 16.04 7.80 10.75
CA THR A 61 14.97 7.89 11.74
C THR A 61 14.83 6.61 12.57
N LEU A 62 14.99 5.43 11.96
CA LEU A 62 15.04 4.15 12.67
C LEU A 62 16.31 4.04 13.54
N GLY A 63 17.45 4.56 13.07
CA GLY A 63 18.68 4.65 13.85
C GLY A 63 18.52 5.50 15.11
N GLU A 64 17.95 6.70 14.96
CA GLU A 64 17.66 7.60 16.07
C GLU A 64 16.72 6.97 17.11
N LEU A 65 15.68 6.26 16.67
CA LEU A 65 14.80 5.50 17.57
C LEU A 65 15.57 4.38 18.28
N SER A 66 16.36 3.62 17.53
CA SER A 66 17.12 2.48 18.05
C SER A 66 18.07 2.92 19.16
N ASP A 67 18.82 4.00 18.92
CA ASP A 67 19.79 4.55 19.86
C ASP A 67 19.10 5.15 21.10
N GLY A 68 17.99 5.86 20.91
CA GLY A 68 17.25 6.53 21.99
C GLY A 68 16.52 5.56 22.92
N ALA A 69 15.89 4.52 22.36
CA ALA A 69 15.08 3.56 23.11
C ALA A 69 15.83 2.25 23.48
N ARG A 70 17.08 2.08 23.03
CA ARG A 70 17.85 0.82 23.11
C ARG A 70 17.09 -0.38 22.55
N VAL A 71 16.44 -0.19 21.41
CA VAL A 71 15.80 -1.25 20.63
C VAL A 71 16.51 -1.37 19.29
N ASP A 72 16.33 -2.48 18.59
CA ASP A 72 16.74 -2.59 17.19
C ASP A 72 15.51 -2.42 16.29
N ALA A 73 15.30 -1.22 15.75
CA ALA A 73 14.14 -0.91 14.93
C ALA A 73 14.42 -1.15 13.43
N ARG A 74 13.58 -1.96 12.79
CA ARG A 74 13.70 -2.38 11.38
C ARG A 74 12.42 -2.13 10.59
N LEU A 75 12.58 -1.82 9.32
CA LEU A 75 11.49 -1.73 8.34
C LEU A 75 11.75 -2.72 7.19
N VAL A 76 10.77 -3.56 6.91
CA VAL A 76 10.80 -4.50 5.78
C VAL A 76 9.60 -4.23 4.88
N THR A 77 9.84 -4.09 3.58
CA THR A 77 8.77 -4.03 2.58
C THR A 77 8.81 -5.30 1.72
N VAL A 78 7.65 -5.89 1.46
CA VAL A 78 7.53 -7.08 0.63
C VAL A 78 6.49 -6.88 -0.49
N PRO A 79 6.74 -7.44 -1.69
CA PRO A 79 5.84 -7.29 -2.83
C PRO A 79 4.57 -8.11 -2.65
N ARG A 80 4.69 -9.41 -2.32
CA ARG A 80 3.58 -10.33 -2.13
C ARG A 80 3.98 -11.40 -1.12
N LEU A 81 3.06 -11.76 -0.24
CA LEU A 81 3.23 -12.85 0.71
C LEU A 81 2.81 -14.20 0.11
N ASP A 82 3.41 -15.28 0.61
CA ASP A 82 2.96 -16.64 0.36
C ASP A 82 1.50 -16.88 0.77
N TYR A 83 0.85 -17.81 0.06
CA TYR A 83 -0.56 -18.10 0.30
C TYR A 83 -0.78 -18.61 1.73
N GLY A 84 -1.71 -17.99 2.45
CA GLY A 84 -1.99 -18.30 3.85
C GLY A 84 -1.07 -17.61 4.85
N LEU A 85 -0.02 -16.90 4.40
CA LEU A 85 0.86 -16.11 5.25
C LEU A 85 0.29 -14.70 5.44
N SER A 86 0.18 -14.26 6.69
CA SER A 86 -0.23 -12.89 7.02
C SER A 86 0.99 -12.00 7.24
N PRO A 87 0.88 -10.66 7.08
CA PRO A 87 1.98 -9.74 7.37
C PRO A 87 2.52 -9.90 8.80
N LYS A 88 1.64 -10.14 9.77
CA LYS A 88 2.03 -10.41 11.16
C LYS A 88 2.72 -11.75 11.32
N GLY A 89 2.24 -12.79 10.63
CA GLY A 89 2.88 -14.11 10.61
C GLY A 89 4.31 -14.02 10.09
N LEU A 90 4.52 -13.37 8.94
CA LEU A 90 5.86 -13.15 8.40
C LEU A 90 6.74 -12.33 9.36
N ALA A 91 6.19 -11.26 9.97
CA ALA A 91 6.96 -10.45 10.90
C ALA A 91 7.43 -11.25 12.14
N ASN A 92 6.57 -12.12 12.67
CA ASN A 92 6.94 -13.03 13.75
C ASN A 92 8.01 -14.04 13.29
N ASP A 93 7.83 -14.68 12.12
CA ASP A 93 8.82 -15.62 11.57
C ASP A 93 10.20 -14.97 11.37
N LEU A 94 10.24 -13.67 11.04
CA LEU A 94 11.48 -12.90 10.91
C LEU A 94 12.12 -12.58 12.26
N ILE A 95 11.33 -12.28 13.29
CA ILE A 95 11.84 -12.07 14.64
C ILE A 95 12.46 -13.36 15.16
N ASP A 96 11.74 -14.49 15.07
CA ASP A 96 12.23 -15.80 15.50
C ASP A 96 13.52 -16.19 14.76
N ARG A 97 13.63 -15.82 13.48
CA ARG A 97 14.80 -16.08 12.65
C ARG A 97 16.01 -15.20 13.01
N TRP A 98 15.78 -13.92 13.25
CA TRP A 98 16.86 -12.94 13.44
C TRP A 98 17.29 -12.78 14.89
N GLN A 99 16.41 -13.12 15.84
CA GLN A 99 16.66 -13.08 17.28
C GLN A 99 16.18 -14.39 17.93
N PRO A 100 16.86 -15.52 17.67
CA PRO A 100 16.52 -16.78 18.32
C PRO A 100 16.75 -16.69 19.84
N ASP A 101 15.94 -17.42 20.61
CA ASP A 101 15.98 -17.45 22.08
C ASP A 101 17.34 -17.88 22.67
N GLU A 102 18.15 -18.58 21.89
CA GLU A 102 19.49 -18.99 22.31
C GLU A 102 20.50 -17.86 22.07
N PRO A 103 21.20 -17.37 23.11
CA PRO A 103 22.22 -16.35 22.94
C PRO A 103 23.33 -16.85 22.02
N GLY A 104 23.52 -16.17 20.89
CA GLY A 104 24.62 -16.44 19.97
C GLY A 104 26.00 -16.36 20.67
N PRO A 105 27.06 -16.89 20.04
CA PRO A 105 28.41 -16.85 20.59
C PRO A 105 28.85 -15.39 20.76
N GLY A 106 28.79 -14.87 21.99
CA GLY A 106 29.04 -13.46 22.29
C GLY A 106 28.43 -12.93 23.59
N GLY A 107 27.41 -13.58 24.15
CA GLY A 107 26.96 -13.40 25.55
C GLY A 107 26.46 -12.00 25.97
N LEU A 108 26.44 -11.02 25.07
CA LEU A 108 25.85 -9.70 25.30
C LEU A 108 24.40 -9.76 24.83
N GLY A 109 23.45 -9.46 25.72
CA GLY A 109 22.03 -9.40 25.38
C GLY A 109 21.82 -8.43 24.23
N GLN A 110 21.32 -8.94 23.10
CA GLN A 110 20.97 -8.10 21.97
C GLN A 110 19.76 -7.23 22.35
N PRO A 111 19.71 -5.96 21.91
CA PRO A 111 18.52 -5.14 22.12
C PRO A 111 17.30 -5.81 21.48
N GLY A 112 16.13 -5.61 22.07
CA GLY A 112 14.88 -6.15 21.52
C GLY A 112 14.60 -5.65 20.11
N LEU A 113 14.15 -6.54 19.23
CA LEU A 113 13.84 -6.24 17.85
C LEU A 113 12.42 -5.66 17.72
N LEU A 114 12.31 -4.47 17.13
CA LEU A 114 11.05 -3.86 16.69
C LEU A 114 10.99 -3.94 15.17
N LEU A 115 10.03 -4.68 14.63
CA LEU A 115 9.88 -4.89 13.19
C LEU A 115 8.58 -4.26 12.66
N LEU A 116 8.75 -3.28 11.76
CA LEU A 116 7.68 -2.76 10.92
C LEU A 116 7.72 -3.51 9.58
N LEU A 117 6.59 -4.09 9.18
CA LEU A 117 6.48 -4.84 7.93
C LEU A 117 5.36 -4.27 7.06
N ILE A 118 5.65 -4.01 5.79
CA ILE A 118 4.69 -3.51 4.80
C ILE A 118 4.51 -4.54 3.69
N ASP A 119 3.28 -5.01 3.52
CA ASP A 119 2.83 -5.71 2.32
C ASP A 119 2.36 -4.66 1.29
N SER A 120 3.20 -4.44 0.28
CA SER A 120 2.99 -3.42 -0.74
C SER A 120 1.88 -3.78 -1.74
N GLN A 121 1.55 -5.06 -1.93
CA GLN A 121 0.45 -5.49 -2.80
C GLN A 121 -0.91 -5.29 -2.11
N ASN A 122 -1.04 -5.74 -0.86
CA ASN A 122 -2.31 -5.65 -0.13
C ASN A 122 -2.51 -4.32 0.61
N LYS A 123 -1.55 -3.39 0.51
CA LYS A 123 -1.55 -2.10 1.22
C LYS A 123 -1.83 -2.28 2.70
N SER A 124 -1.15 -3.25 3.29
CA SER A 124 -1.33 -3.64 4.69
C SER A 124 0.01 -3.64 5.40
N ALA A 125 -0.03 -3.52 6.71
CA ALA A 125 1.15 -3.52 7.55
C ALA A 125 0.98 -4.45 8.74
N ALA A 126 2.11 -4.82 9.32
CA ALA A 126 2.20 -5.39 10.65
C ALA A 126 3.32 -4.70 11.42
N VAL A 127 3.14 -4.62 12.73
CA VAL A 127 4.20 -4.27 13.66
C VAL A 127 4.33 -5.43 14.62
N ALA A 128 5.53 -5.96 14.76
CA ALA A 128 5.86 -7.05 15.66
C ALA A 128 7.10 -6.67 16.49
N VAL A 129 7.22 -7.27 17.66
CA VAL A 129 8.35 -7.02 18.58
C VAL A 129 8.80 -8.34 19.17
N SER A 130 10.06 -8.42 19.56
CA SER A 130 10.58 -9.50 20.39
C SER A 130 9.96 -9.51 21.78
N ASP A 131 9.97 -10.67 22.45
CA ASP A 131 9.25 -10.90 23.71
C ASP A 131 9.70 -9.96 24.84
N ASP A 132 10.95 -9.51 24.85
CA ASP A 132 11.49 -8.57 25.84
C ASP A 132 10.85 -7.17 25.76
N LEU A 133 10.28 -6.80 24.60
CA LEU A 133 9.59 -5.52 24.39
C LEU A 133 8.09 -5.59 24.65
N ALA A 134 7.50 -6.79 24.82
CA ALA A 134 6.06 -6.97 24.97
C ALA A 134 5.48 -6.23 26.19
N GLY A 135 6.28 -6.03 27.24
CA GLY A 135 5.90 -5.26 28.43
C GLY A 135 5.79 -3.76 28.21
N GLN A 136 6.58 -3.20 27.29
CA GLN A 136 6.58 -1.76 26.96
C GLN A 136 5.64 -1.45 25.78
N LEU A 137 5.57 -2.37 24.82
CA LEU A 137 4.77 -2.24 23.61
C LEU A 137 3.65 -3.31 23.60
N PRO A 138 2.48 -3.01 24.20
CA PRO A 138 1.40 -3.97 24.29
C PRO A 138 0.84 -4.32 22.91
N ALA A 139 0.35 -5.56 22.75
CA ALA A 139 -0.13 -6.07 21.46
C ALA A 139 -1.30 -5.25 20.87
N SER A 140 -2.07 -4.53 21.69
CA SER A 140 -3.11 -3.60 21.23
C SER A 140 -2.52 -2.37 20.53
N LEU A 141 -1.45 -1.79 21.08
CA LEU A 141 -0.72 -0.67 20.48
C LEU A 141 -0.14 -1.10 19.13
N LEU A 142 0.61 -2.20 19.08
CA LEU A 142 1.21 -2.70 17.83
C LEU A 142 0.16 -2.92 16.73
N ARG A 143 -1.00 -3.49 17.11
CA ARG A 143 -2.11 -3.71 16.18
C ARG A 143 -2.74 -2.40 15.72
N SER A 144 -2.93 -1.44 16.62
CA SER A 144 -3.48 -0.12 16.27
C SER A 144 -2.49 0.67 15.41
N THR A 145 -1.20 0.65 15.70
CA THR A 145 -0.17 1.29 14.85
C THR A 145 -0.22 0.70 13.44
N ALA A 146 -0.30 -0.62 13.29
CA ALA A 146 -0.43 -1.23 11.97
C ALA A 146 -1.73 -0.85 11.24
N ARG A 147 -2.89 -0.88 11.93
CA ARG A 147 -4.21 -0.75 11.30
C ARG A 147 -4.73 0.67 11.17
N ASP A 148 -4.45 1.50 12.15
CA ASP A 148 -5.06 2.82 12.32
C ASP A 148 -4.03 3.93 12.03
N THR A 149 -2.73 3.69 12.23
CA THR A 149 -1.66 4.62 11.84
C THR A 149 -1.15 4.34 10.43
N MET A 150 -0.68 3.12 10.15
CA MET A 150 -0.02 2.81 8.87
C MET A 150 -1.00 2.58 7.72
N ALA A 151 -1.99 1.70 7.92
CA ALA A 151 -2.84 1.23 6.83
C ALA A 151 -3.61 2.34 6.08
N PRO A 152 -4.10 3.42 6.71
CA PRO A 152 -4.76 4.51 5.98
C PRO A 152 -3.85 5.13 4.92
N ALA A 153 -2.63 5.53 5.27
CA ALA A 153 -1.67 6.11 4.33
C ALA A 153 -1.22 5.12 3.23
N LEU A 154 -1.14 3.82 3.54
CA LEU A 154 -0.83 2.79 2.55
C LEU A 154 -1.96 2.62 1.53
N ARG A 155 -3.21 2.64 1.98
CA ARG A 155 -4.40 2.53 1.11
C ARG A 155 -4.65 3.82 0.33
N ASP A 156 -4.39 4.95 0.94
CA ASP A 156 -4.58 6.27 0.35
C ASP A 156 -3.33 6.70 -0.44
N GLY A 157 -3.20 6.20 -1.66
CA GLY A 157 -2.15 6.62 -2.58
C GLY A 157 -0.76 6.04 -2.30
N ALA A 158 -0.66 4.92 -1.58
CA ALA A 158 0.60 4.20 -1.34
C ALA A 158 1.69 5.09 -0.71
N ARG A 159 1.32 5.88 0.30
CA ARG A 159 2.23 6.79 1.00
C ARG A 159 3.09 6.03 2.02
N TYR A 160 3.98 5.17 1.52
CA TYR A 160 4.84 4.30 2.34
C TYR A 160 5.74 5.07 3.31
N ARG A 161 6.31 6.20 2.86
CA ARG A 161 7.12 7.08 3.72
C ARG A 161 6.32 7.57 4.92
N GLN A 162 5.13 8.14 4.66
CA GLN A 162 4.27 8.68 5.70
C GLN A 162 3.85 7.57 6.69
N ALA A 163 3.36 6.45 6.18
CA ALA A 163 2.97 5.31 7.02
C ALA A 163 4.12 4.85 7.94
N SER A 164 5.35 4.82 7.42
CA SER A 164 6.52 4.37 8.19
C SER A 164 6.94 5.42 9.23
N VAL A 165 7.02 6.69 8.85
CA VAL A 165 7.42 7.78 9.76
C VAL A 165 6.42 7.95 10.90
N GLU A 166 5.12 7.98 10.61
CA GLU A 166 4.08 8.12 11.65
C GLU A 166 4.08 6.94 12.63
N ALA A 167 4.34 5.73 12.14
CA ALA A 167 4.48 4.56 13.00
C ALA A 167 5.72 4.65 13.91
N ILE A 168 6.86 5.07 13.35
CA ILE A 168 8.10 5.26 14.12
C ILE A 168 7.92 6.34 15.19
N GLU A 169 7.29 7.46 14.85
CA GLU A 169 7.01 8.55 15.79
C GLU A 169 6.09 8.09 16.92
N ARG A 170 4.97 7.43 16.60
CA ARG A 170 4.03 6.90 17.60
C ARG A 170 4.67 5.89 18.54
N LEU A 171 5.40 4.92 17.99
CA LEU A 171 6.08 3.89 18.79
C LEU A 171 7.24 4.49 19.60
N GLY A 172 7.94 5.46 19.03
CA GLY A 172 9.01 6.19 19.71
C GLY A 172 8.52 6.99 20.91
N ALA A 173 7.34 7.60 20.84
CA ALA A 173 6.74 8.29 21.98
C ALA A 173 6.50 7.35 23.17
N VAL A 174 5.96 6.16 22.91
CA VAL A 174 5.70 5.14 23.95
C VAL A 174 7.01 4.54 24.49
N LEU A 175 7.95 4.20 23.60
CA LEU A 175 9.27 3.71 24.00
C LEU A 175 10.09 4.75 24.79
N GLY A 176 9.84 6.04 24.55
CA GLY A 176 10.40 7.15 25.34
C GLY A 176 9.75 7.32 26.72
N GLY A 177 8.76 6.49 27.09
CA GLY A 177 8.02 6.57 28.35
C GLY A 177 6.86 7.57 28.35
N GLY A 178 6.48 8.11 27.19
CA GLY A 178 5.31 8.95 27.02
C GLY A 178 4.01 8.14 26.89
N GLU A 179 2.87 8.82 26.96
CA GLU A 179 1.57 8.23 26.61
C GLU A 179 1.47 8.00 25.09
N ASP A 180 0.64 7.02 24.67
CA ASP A 180 0.36 6.79 23.25
C ASP A 180 -0.37 8.02 22.66
N PRO A 181 0.23 8.73 21.68
CA PRO A 181 -0.41 9.90 21.05
C PRO A 181 -1.65 9.51 20.23
N GLY A 182 -1.83 8.21 19.95
CA GLY A 182 -2.92 7.69 19.15
C GLY A 182 -2.66 7.75 17.64
N PRO A 183 -3.61 7.25 16.83
CA PRO A 183 -3.55 7.35 15.38
C PRO A 183 -3.65 8.80 14.89
N PRO A 184 -3.06 9.14 13.73
CA PRO A 184 -3.20 10.46 13.12
C PRO A 184 -4.67 10.73 12.77
N GLU A 185 -5.09 11.98 12.93
CA GLU A 185 -6.44 12.40 12.50
C GLU A 185 -6.53 12.31 10.98
N VAL A 186 -7.35 11.38 10.49
CA VAL A 186 -7.68 11.32 9.07
C VAL A 186 -8.61 12.49 8.81
N VAL A 187 -8.07 13.56 8.23
CA VAL A 187 -8.89 14.66 7.71
C VAL A 187 -9.80 14.05 6.66
N GLU A 188 -11.09 13.90 7.00
CA GLU A 188 -12.11 13.53 6.01
C GLU A 188 -12.02 14.59 4.92
N GLN A 189 -11.48 14.21 3.77
CA GLN A 189 -11.59 15.04 2.58
C GLN A 189 -13.10 15.16 2.35
N THR A 190 -13.63 16.36 2.61
CA THR A 190 -15.01 16.72 2.37
C THR A 190 -15.38 16.15 1.02
N LEU A 191 -16.30 15.18 1.04
CA LEU A 191 -16.74 14.34 -0.07
C LEU A 191 -16.44 15.00 -1.39
N VAL A 192 -15.53 14.41 -2.18
CA VAL A 192 -15.28 14.79 -3.58
C VAL A 192 -16.64 15.14 -4.17
N LYS A 193 -16.85 16.43 -4.48
CA LYS A 193 -18.15 16.96 -4.90
C LYS A 193 -18.62 16.08 -6.03
N THR A 194 -19.57 15.19 -5.74
CA THR A 194 -19.90 14.14 -6.70
C THR A 194 -20.56 14.82 -7.88
N ASN A 195 -20.18 14.46 -9.10
CA ASN A 195 -20.84 14.97 -10.30
C ASN A 195 -22.21 14.28 -10.52
N VAL A 196 -22.63 13.44 -9.58
CA VAL A 196 -23.90 12.72 -9.58
C VAL A 196 -24.94 13.60 -8.89
N PRO A 197 -25.96 14.10 -9.60
CA PRO A 197 -27.02 14.87 -8.99
C PRO A 197 -27.74 14.04 -7.92
N THR A 198 -28.11 14.70 -6.83
CA THR A 198 -28.92 14.09 -5.77
C THR A 198 -30.32 13.76 -6.28
N ARG A 199 -31.07 12.94 -5.51
CA ARG A 199 -32.47 12.62 -5.86
C ARG A 199 -33.35 13.87 -5.94
N GLU A 200 -33.09 14.85 -5.09
CA GLU A 200 -33.81 16.13 -5.05
C GLU A 200 -33.47 16.97 -6.29
N GLU A 201 -32.18 17.14 -6.62
CA GLU A 201 -31.75 17.84 -7.84
C GLU A 201 -32.25 17.16 -9.13
N THR A 202 -32.42 15.83 -9.11
CA THR A 202 -33.00 15.07 -10.23
C THR A 202 -34.50 15.31 -10.36
N GLN A 203 -35.22 15.42 -9.25
CA GLN A 203 -36.67 15.68 -9.23
C GLN A 203 -37.01 17.13 -9.59
N GLU A 204 -36.17 18.09 -9.22
CA GLU A 204 -36.33 19.50 -9.62
C GLU A 204 -35.93 19.78 -11.08
N SER A 205 -35.46 18.77 -11.82
CA SER A 205 -35.06 18.93 -13.20
C SER A 205 -36.24 19.31 -14.11
N ASN A 206 -36.17 20.51 -14.71
CA ASN A 206 -37.15 21.01 -15.66
C ASN A 206 -37.04 20.37 -17.08
N ALA A 207 -36.33 19.25 -17.19
CA ALA A 207 -36.07 18.58 -18.47
C ALA A 207 -37.37 18.13 -19.17
N PHE A 208 -38.36 17.64 -18.41
CA PHE A 208 -39.64 17.17 -18.97
C PHE A 208 -40.40 18.29 -19.69
N THR A 209 -40.46 19.49 -19.10
CA THR A 209 -41.12 20.65 -19.70
C THR A 209 -40.44 21.04 -21.03
N TRP A 210 -39.11 21.08 -21.05
CA TRP A 210 -38.36 21.40 -22.27
C TRP A 210 -38.57 20.37 -23.37
N VAL A 211 -38.62 19.07 -23.03
CA VAL A 211 -38.95 18.01 -23.99
C VAL A 211 -40.32 18.24 -24.61
N VAL A 212 -41.35 18.56 -23.80
CA VAL A 212 -42.70 18.84 -24.29
C VAL A 212 -42.72 20.08 -25.19
N VAL A 213 -42.07 21.17 -24.80
CA VAL A 213 -41.98 22.40 -25.60
C VAL A 213 -41.32 22.12 -26.95
N LEU A 214 -40.17 21.44 -26.95
CA LEU A 214 -39.46 21.09 -28.17
C LEU A 214 -40.29 20.16 -29.08
N LEU A 215 -41.04 19.22 -28.49
CA LEU A 215 -41.89 18.31 -29.25
C LEU A 215 -43.09 19.04 -29.90
N VAL A 216 -43.73 19.96 -29.17
CA VAL A 216 -44.83 20.78 -29.70
C VAL A 216 -44.33 21.70 -30.81
N VAL A 217 -43.24 22.44 -30.57
CA VAL A 217 -42.64 23.33 -31.57
C VAL A 217 -42.21 22.52 -32.80
N GLY A 218 -41.52 21.40 -32.59
CA GLY A 218 -41.06 20.50 -33.64
C GLY A 218 -42.20 19.87 -34.45
N THR A 219 -43.40 19.74 -33.88
CA THR A 219 -44.57 19.21 -34.58
C THR A 219 -45.36 20.30 -35.31
N ILE A 220 -45.58 21.44 -34.67
CA ILE A 220 -46.43 22.52 -35.19
C ILE A 220 -45.71 23.33 -36.28
N VAL A 221 -44.44 23.66 -36.08
CA VAL A 221 -43.70 24.53 -37.01
C VAL A 221 -43.64 23.93 -38.42
N PRO A 222 -43.31 22.64 -38.65
CA PRO A 222 -43.30 22.07 -39.99
C PRO A 222 -44.67 22.12 -40.69
N MET A 223 -45.75 21.84 -39.97
CA MET A 223 -47.11 21.88 -40.51
C MET A 223 -47.56 23.31 -40.83
N ALA A 224 -47.26 24.26 -39.95
CA ALA A 224 -47.56 25.68 -40.18
C ALA A 224 -46.76 26.23 -41.37
N THR A 225 -45.48 25.83 -41.48
CA THR A 225 -44.62 26.22 -42.60
C THR A 225 -45.16 25.66 -43.91
N TRP A 226 -45.51 24.37 -43.95
CA TRP A 226 -46.16 23.76 -45.12
C TRP A 226 -47.44 24.51 -45.51
N TRP A 227 -48.34 24.77 -44.55
CA TRP A 227 -49.61 25.43 -44.82
C TRP A 227 -49.46 26.85 -45.37
N VAL A 228 -48.49 27.64 -44.86
CA VAL A 228 -48.17 28.97 -45.38
C VAL A 228 -47.64 28.93 -46.81
N PHE A 229 -46.84 27.93 -47.17
CA PHE A 229 -46.32 27.77 -48.53
C PHE A 229 -47.27 27.03 -49.48
N SER A 230 -48.35 26.42 -48.97
CA SER A 230 -49.33 25.67 -49.76
C SER A 230 -50.60 26.47 -50.10
N ARG A 231 -50.65 27.74 -49.70
CA ARG A 231 -51.69 28.71 -50.09
C ARG A 231 -51.22 29.51 -51.32
#